data_AF-A0A7V2N1X0-F1
#
_entry.id   AF-A0A7V2N1X0-F1
#
_cell.length_a   1.000
_cell.length_b   1.000
_cell.length_c   1.000
_cell.angle_alpha   90.00
_cell.angle_beta   90.00
_cell.angle_gamma   90.00
#
_symmetry.space_group_name_H-M   'P 1'
#
loop_
_entity.id
_entity.type
_entity.pdbx_description
1 polymer ?
#
loop_
_entity_poly.entity_id
_entity_poly.type
_entity_poly.pdbx_seq_one_letter_code
_entity_poly.pdbx_strand_id
1 'polypeptide(L)'
;MSDAMAEYLQRINAAYARGDATEHTHRPALKILIEALGERVTATNEPRRVDCGAPDFVVSRRLRRTDQTFGYIECKDIGTPLGREERSPQLKRYLAGLDNLVLTDYIEFRLYVGGEHRQTAVLARERDGAFRPTTDGPDEVAGLFTAFFAGEPMRVSSPKILAERMAGIARLLRDLIAETFGREAEQGPLHGQYEAFKRVLLHDLEPPDFADMYAQTICYGLFAARCHISDQAAWGPDEHAAFHGVDAGPGEFTRERAGWLLPKTNPFLRNIFGQIAGPEMDDRVAWLVDDLVALLRNAQMDRVLRDFGHAQQARTDPVVHFYETFLAAYDPRLRESRGVYYTPEPVVSYIVRSVDWLLREKFGLRRGLAEEKKITIRIDVDQKKRTITPISARAVQKARAEGAEVLDVHQCLILDPAAGTGTFLFEVIRQIHRRF
;
A
#
# COMPACT_ATOMS: atom_id res chain seq x y z
N MET A 1 31.77 -11.94 21.95
CA MET A 1 30.58 -11.14 22.33
C MET A 1 30.83 -10.29 23.58
N SER A 2 31.37 -10.82 24.69
CA SER A 2 31.63 -9.99 25.89
C SER A 2 32.59 -8.81 25.62
N ASP A 3 33.58 -9.00 24.75
CA ASP A 3 34.57 -7.96 24.41
C ASP A 3 33.94 -6.78 23.64
N ALA A 4 33.01 -7.05 22.72
CA ALA A 4 32.29 -6.01 21.97
C ALA A 4 31.37 -5.17 22.88
N MET A 5 30.73 -5.79 23.87
CA MET A 5 29.90 -5.08 24.86
C MET A 5 30.76 -4.20 25.79
N ALA A 6 31.93 -4.68 26.19
CA ALA A 6 32.87 -3.92 27.00
C ALA A 6 33.40 -2.71 26.22
N GLU A 7 33.81 -2.90 24.96
CA GLU A 7 34.25 -1.82 24.08
C GLU A 7 33.14 -0.79 23.84
N TYR A 8 31.90 -1.26 23.63
CA TYR A 8 30.73 -0.40 23.48
C TYR A 8 30.53 0.49 24.71
N LEU A 9 30.50 -0.08 25.92
CA LEU A 9 30.33 0.69 27.16
C LEU A 9 31.49 1.66 27.42
N GLN A 10 32.73 1.30 27.04
CA GLN A 10 33.86 2.24 27.11
C GLN A 10 33.62 3.47 26.23
N ARG A 11 33.15 3.27 25.00
CA ARG A 11 32.83 4.38 24.06
C ARG A 11 31.65 5.22 24.57
N ILE A 12 30.61 4.59 25.12
CA ILE A 12 29.47 5.29 25.74
C ILE A 12 29.94 6.14 26.92
N ASN A 13 30.69 5.56 27.87
CA ASN A 13 31.20 6.29 29.03
C ASN A 13 32.14 7.43 28.66
N ALA A 14 33.01 7.23 27.66
CA ALA A 14 33.90 8.28 27.18
C ALA A 14 33.12 9.46 26.58
N ALA A 15 31.98 9.20 25.92
CA ALA A 15 31.09 10.24 25.41
C ALA A 15 30.28 10.90 26.53
N TYR A 16 29.74 10.11 27.44
CA TYR A 16 28.96 10.58 28.58
C TYR A 16 29.77 11.53 29.48
N ALA A 17 31.04 11.19 29.75
CA ALA A 17 31.95 12.00 30.58
C ALA A 17 32.28 13.38 29.99
N ARG A 18 32.14 13.58 28.67
CA ARG A 18 32.41 14.89 28.03
C ARG A 18 31.26 15.89 28.24
N GLY A 19 30.05 15.42 28.53
CA GLY A 19 28.89 16.28 28.83
C GLY A 19 28.37 17.13 27.66
N ASP A 20 28.92 16.97 26.45
CA ASP A 20 28.54 17.67 25.22
C ASP A 20 27.77 16.77 24.25
N ALA A 21 27.23 15.65 24.76
CA ALA A 21 26.54 14.66 23.96
C ALA A 21 25.26 15.25 23.32
N THR A 22 25.23 15.25 21.99
CA THR A 22 24.03 15.44 21.18
C THR A 22 23.40 14.09 20.83
N GLU A 23 22.18 14.11 20.29
CA GLU A 23 21.41 12.95 19.84
C GLU A 23 22.20 11.98 18.92
N HIS A 24 23.19 12.49 18.17
CA HIS A 24 23.99 11.67 17.25
C HIS A 24 25.25 11.07 17.87
N THR A 25 25.61 11.46 19.09
CA THR A 25 26.93 11.17 19.69
C THR A 25 27.16 9.68 19.91
N HIS A 26 26.10 8.93 20.26
CA HIS A 26 26.20 7.51 20.61
C HIS A 26 25.93 6.56 19.43
N ARG A 27 25.40 7.09 18.31
CA ARG A 27 25.06 6.31 17.10
C ARG A 27 26.26 5.54 16.52
N PRO A 28 27.49 6.10 16.39
CA PRO A 28 28.63 5.36 15.88
C PRO A 28 29.03 4.16 16.75
N ALA A 29 28.92 4.29 18.09
CA ALA A 29 29.20 3.19 19.00
C ALA A 29 28.16 2.07 18.85
N LEU A 30 26.88 2.44 18.74
CA LEU A 30 25.79 1.48 18.56
C LEU A 30 25.92 0.72 17.22
N LYS A 31 26.28 1.41 16.13
CA LYS A 31 26.57 0.79 14.84
C LYS A 31 27.58 -0.34 14.96
N ILE A 32 28.73 -0.05 15.58
CA ILE A 32 29.83 -1.02 15.75
C ILE A 32 29.36 -2.22 16.58
N LEU A 33 28.59 -1.97 17.65
CA LEU A 33 28.04 -3.05 18.45
C LEU A 33 27.14 -3.98 17.62
N ILE A 34 26.16 -3.43 16.90
CA ILE A 34 25.20 -4.22 16.11
C ILE A 34 25.93 -5.07 15.06
N GLU A 35 26.88 -4.48 14.34
CA GLU A 35 27.68 -5.17 13.32
C GLU A 35 28.58 -6.26 13.92
N ALA A 36 29.03 -6.09 15.16
CA ALA A 36 29.82 -7.09 15.88
C ALA A 36 28.97 -8.25 16.44
N LEU A 37 27.66 -8.04 16.66
CA LEU A 37 26.76 -9.05 17.24
C LEU A 37 26.21 -10.06 16.23
N GLY A 38 26.33 -9.81 14.93
CA GLY A 38 25.77 -10.71 13.91
C GLY A 38 26.64 -10.88 12.69
N GLU A 39 26.59 -12.08 12.09
CA GLU A 39 27.34 -12.35 10.87
C GLU A 39 26.74 -11.64 9.65
N ARG A 40 27.59 -10.90 8.93
CA ARG A 40 27.23 -10.14 7.73
C ARG A 40 26.08 -9.15 7.97
N VAL A 41 25.99 -8.65 9.19
CA VAL A 41 25.06 -7.59 9.56
C VAL A 41 25.69 -6.26 9.20
N THR A 42 24.89 -5.40 8.55
CA THR A 42 25.22 -4.00 8.31
C THR A 42 24.19 -3.18 9.06
N ALA A 43 24.64 -2.28 9.93
CA ALA A 43 23.79 -1.29 10.57
C ALA A 43 24.02 0.04 9.87
N THR A 44 23.09 0.47 9.04
CA THR A 44 23.23 1.73 8.32
C THR A 44 22.59 2.82 9.16
N ASN A 45 23.44 3.67 9.74
CA ASN A 45 23.02 4.97 10.26
C ASN A 45 22.97 5.94 9.08
N GLU A 46 21.81 6.47 8.73
CA GLU A 46 21.67 7.23 7.49
C GLU A 46 21.45 8.73 7.75
N PRO A 47 22.51 9.56 7.77
CA PRO A 47 22.36 11.01 7.72
C PRO A 47 21.90 11.52 6.33
N ARG A 48 21.90 10.66 5.30
CA ARG A 48 21.51 11.00 3.91
C ARG A 48 20.11 10.51 3.53
N ARG A 49 19.57 9.55 4.27
CA ARG A 49 18.18 9.14 4.16
C ARG A 49 17.48 9.64 5.41
N VAL A 50 17.12 10.92 5.29
CA VAL A 50 15.87 11.45 5.80
C VAL A 50 15.82 11.75 7.32
N ASP A 51 15.99 13.05 7.66
CA ASP A 51 15.48 13.71 8.89
C ASP A 51 13.92 13.67 9.00
N CYS A 52 13.27 12.74 8.30
CA CYS A 52 11.83 12.73 8.04
C CYS A 52 11.26 11.34 8.34
N GLY A 53 10.73 11.17 9.55
CA GLY A 53 9.79 10.10 9.89
C GLY A 53 10.24 8.64 9.68
N ALA A 54 11.52 8.37 9.44
CA ALA A 54 12.12 7.04 9.36
C ALA A 54 12.84 6.70 10.69
N PRO A 55 12.98 5.41 11.03
CA PRO A 55 13.79 5.01 12.18
C PRO A 55 15.27 5.34 12.02
N ASP A 56 15.97 5.55 13.13
CA ASP A 56 17.39 5.99 13.14
C ASP A 56 18.39 5.02 12.49
N PHE A 57 18.09 3.73 12.51
CA PHE A 57 18.88 2.70 11.86
C PHE A 57 18.00 1.73 11.09
N VAL A 58 18.49 1.38 9.90
CA VAL A 58 18.09 0.17 9.18
C VAL A 58 19.16 -0.88 9.40
N VAL A 59 18.76 -2.06 9.87
CA VAL A 59 19.67 -3.18 10.07
C VAL A 59 19.36 -4.25 9.05
N SER A 60 20.36 -4.59 8.22
CA SER A 60 20.19 -5.51 7.11
C SER A 60 21.34 -6.49 6.99
N ARG A 61 21.13 -7.55 6.22
CA ARG A 61 22.16 -8.47 5.75
C ARG A 61 22.29 -8.34 4.25
N ARG A 62 23.50 -8.08 3.79
CA ARG A 62 23.80 -8.10 2.36
C ARG A 62 23.83 -9.53 1.84
N LEU A 63 22.87 -9.88 1.00
CA LEU A 63 22.89 -11.10 0.20
C LEU A 63 23.48 -10.78 -1.18
N ARG A 64 23.85 -11.81 -1.95
CA ARG A 64 24.61 -11.65 -3.21
C ARG A 64 23.99 -10.65 -4.20
N ARG A 65 22.68 -10.47 -4.20
CA ARG A 65 21.94 -9.61 -5.16
C ARG A 65 20.90 -8.67 -4.52
N THR A 66 20.61 -8.81 -3.24
CA THR A 66 19.59 -8.02 -2.51
C THR A 66 20.02 -7.86 -1.06
N ASP A 67 19.60 -6.78 -0.43
CA ASP A 67 19.72 -6.64 1.02
C ASP A 67 18.45 -7.22 1.66
N GLN A 68 18.62 -8.04 2.70
CA GLN A 68 17.52 -8.50 3.54
C GLN A 68 17.48 -7.64 4.80
N THR A 69 16.43 -6.84 4.97
CA THR A 69 16.22 -6.07 6.20
C THR A 69 15.85 -7.02 7.34
N PHE A 70 16.55 -6.93 8.48
CA PHE A 70 16.16 -7.59 9.72
C PHE A 70 15.11 -6.78 10.46
N GLY A 71 15.28 -5.47 10.49
CA GLY A 71 14.39 -4.56 11.19
C GLY A 71 15.05 -3.21 11.41
N TYR A 72 14.46 -2.46 12.31
CA TYR A 72 14.78 -1.06 12.55
C TYR A 72 15.19 -0.83 13.99
N ILE A 73 15.96 0.24 14.22
CA ILE A 73 16.26 0.69 15.58
C ILE A 73 15.95 2.18 15.68
N GLU A 74 15.15 2.52 16.67
CA GLU A 74 14.85 3.89 17.07
C GLU A 74 15.63 4.20 18.34
N CYS A 75 16.38 5.29 18.32
CA CYS A 75 17.22 5.75 19.42
C CYS A 75 16.58 6.93 20.16
N LYS A 76 16.91 7.05 21.44
CA LYS A 76 16.59 8.19 22.29
C LYS A 76 17.84 8.58 23.07
N ASP A 77 17.84 9.77 23.64
CA ASP A 77 18.95 10.21 24.48
C ASP A 77 19.08 9.33 25.73
N ILE A 78 20.32 9.10 26.17
CA ILE A 78 20.61 8.32 27.38
C ILE A 78 19.81 8.85 28.57
N GLY A 79 19.13 7.96 29.29
CA GLY A 79 18.31 8.31 30.45
C GLY A 79 16.89 8.76 30.11
N THR A 80 16.53 8.81 28.82
CA THR A 80 15.14 9.03 28.40
C THR A 80 14.26 7.86 28.86
N PRO A 81 13.17 8.10 29.61
CA PRO A 81 12.27 7.04 30.03
C PRO A 81 11.54 6.38 28.85
N LEU A 82 12.04 5.22 28.38
CA LEU A 82 11.52 4.52 27.20
C LEU A 82 10.03 4.19 27.29
N GLY A 83 9.50 3.92 28.50
CA GLY A 83 8.06 3.68 28.71
C GLY A 83 7.16 4.89 28.40
N ARG A 84 7.70 6.13 28.41
CA ARG A 84 7.00 7.32 27.92
C ARG A 84 7.01 7.36 26.41
N GLU A 85 8.17 7.08 25.81
CA GLU A 85 8.38 7.10 24.37
C GLU A 85 7.53 6.06 23.64
N GLU A 86 7.25 4.91 24.27
CA GLU A 86 6.26 3.89 23.82
C GLU A 86 4.87 4.47 23.54
N ARG A 87 4.51 5.55 24.23
CA ARG A 87 3.21 6.20 24.09
C ARG A 87 3.24 7.36 23.11
N SER A 88 4.42 7.73 22.61
CA SER A 88 4.60 8.81 21.66
C SER A 88 3.86 8.52 20.34
N PRO A 89 3.38 9.56 19.63
CA PRO A 89 2.78 9.37 18.31
C PRO A 89 3.74 8.72 17.30
N GLN A 90 5.03 9.05 17.37
CA GLN A 90 6.06 8.50 16.49
C GLN A 90 6.19 6.99 16.68
N LEU A 91 6.41 6.53 17.91
CA LEU A 91 6.63 5.11 18.15
C LEU A 91 5.36 4.28 17.91
N LYS A 92 4.17 4.80 18.24
CA LYS A 92 2.89 4.16 17.88
C LYS A 92 2.75 3.92 16.38
N ARG A 93 3.20 4.87 15.55
CA ARG A 93 3.20 4.71 14.09
C ARG A 93 4.18 3.62 13.66
N TYR A 94 5.40 3.63 14.20
CA TYR A 94 6.41 2.60 13.89
C TYR A 94 5.93 1.20 14.28
N LEU A 95 5.37 1.03 15.48
CA LEU A 95 4.83 -0.26 15.93
C LEU A 95 3.64 -0.76 15.10
N ALA A 96 2.90 0.15 14.45
CA ALA A 96 1.81 -0.22 13.56
C ALA A 96 2.30 -0.69 12.18
N GLY A 97 3.40 -0.12 11.66
CA GLY A 97 3.88 -0.37 10.30
C GLY A 97 5.11 -1.27 10.19
N LEU A 98 5.98 -1.32 11.20
CA LEU A 98 7.24 -2.05 11.16
C LEU A 98 7.12 -3.36 11.94
N ASP A 99 7.54 -4.46 11.30
CA ASP A 99 7.39 -5.81 11.85
C ASP A 99 8.45 -6.14 12.91
N ASN A 100 9.63 -5.52 12.86
CA ASN A 100 10.72 -5.81 13.79
C ASN A 100 11.46 -4.50 14.14
N LEU A 101 11.32 -4.07 15.40
CA LEU A 101 11.82 -2.76 15.86
C LEU A 101 12.48 -2.90 17.23
N VAL A 102 13.64 -2.27 17.39
CA VAL A 102 14.26 -2.07 18.70
C VAL A 102 14.14 -0.59 19.09
N LEU A 103 13.66 -0.32 20.30
CA LEU A 103 13.74 1.00 20.92
C LEU A 103 14.89 0.99 21.93
N THR A 104 15.76 2.00 21.91
CA THR A 104 16.87 2.09 22.86
C THR A 104 17.23 3.51 23.26
N ASP A 105 17.69 3.68 24.50
CA ASP A 105 18.38 4.87 24.98
C ASP A 105 19.91 4.63 25.06
N TYR A 106 20.42 3.66 24.30
CA TYR A 106 21.81 3.17 24.33
C TYR A 106 22.20 2.32 25.56
N ILE A 107 21.34 2.21 26.57
CA ILE A 107 21.61 1.40 27.78
C ILE A 107 20.53 0.32 27.95
N GLU A 108 19.28 0.68 27.79
CA GLU A 108 18.13 -0.21 27.75
C GLU A 108 17.72 -0.47 26.29
N PHE A 109 17.38 -1.72 25.98
CA PHE A 109 16.95 -2.15 24.66
C PHE A 109 15.61 -2.87 24.79
N ARG A 110 14.61 -2.45 24.02
CA ARG A 110 13.27 -3.06 23.98
C ARG A 110 12.98 -3.57 22.57
N LEU A 111 12.76 -4.88 22.44
CA LEU A 111 12.44 -5.53 21.17
C LEU A 111 10.92 -5.62 20.98
N TYR A 112 10.48 -5.22 19.80
CA TYR A 112 9.11 -5.29 19.33
C TYR A 112 9.02 -6.14 18.07
N VAL A 113 8.11 -7.12 18.06
CA VAL A 113 7.84 -7.97 16.88
C VAL A 113 6.36 -7.96 16.57
N GLY A 114 6.01 -7.46 15.39
CA GLY A 114 4.65 -7.14 14.98
C GLY A 114 4.00 -6.19 15.98
N GLY A 115 4.66 -5.08 16.32
CA GLY A 115 4.12 -4.08 17.24
C GLY A 115 3.93 -4.52 18.70
N GLU A 116 4.17 -5.79 19.03
CA GLU A 116 4.10 -6.29 20.41
C GLU A 116 5.48 -6.32 21.05
N HIS A 117 5.55 -5.85 22.31
CA HIS A 117 6.76 -5.95 23.12
C HIS A 117 7.09 -7.43 23.39
N ARG A 118 8.34 -7.83 23.11
CA ARG A 118 8.82 -9.22 23.26
C ARG A 118 9.85 -9.37 24.36
N GLN A 119 10.79 -8.42 24.43
CA GLN A 119 11.93 -8.53 25.33
C GLN A 119 12.43 -7.14 25.72
N THR A 120 12.93 -7.02 26.95
CA THR A 120 13.74 -5.88 27.41
C THR A 120 15.05 -6.41 27.93
N ALA A 121 16.15 -5.73 27.60
CA ALA A 121 17.47 -6.01 28.14
C ALA A 121 18.10 -4.70 28.64
N VAL A 122 18.72 -4.73 29.83
CA VAL A 122 19.39 -3.55 30.41
C VAL A 122 20.88 -3.84 30.51
N LEU A 123 21.65 -3.25 29.61
CA LEU A 123 23.08 -3.53 29.48
C LEU A 123 23.85 -3.12 30.73
N ALA A 124 23.56 -1.94 31.26
CA ALA A 124 24.34 -1.30 32.31
C ALA A 124 23.48 -0.42 33.21
N ARG A 125 24.02 -0.05 34.37
CA ARG A 125 23.44 0.96 35.26
C ARG A 125 24.50 1.99 35.62
N GLU A 126 24.07 3.23 35.75
CA GLU A 126 24.93 4.31 36.19
C GLU A 126 25.34 4.09 37.66
N ARG A 127 26.65 4.15 37.92
CA ARG A 127 27.27 4.12 39.25
C ARG A 127 28.51 5.00 39.23
N ASP A 128 28.59 5.96 40.14
CA ASP A 128 29.71 6.89 40.27
C ASP A 128 30.01 7.68 38.97
N GLY A 129 28.96 8.10 38.25
CA GLY A 129 29.09 8.87 37.00
C GLY A 129 29.52 8.06 35.77
N ALA A 130 29.48 6.72 35.84
CA ALA A 130 29.78 5.83 34.73
C ALA A 130 28.78 4.67 34.65
N PHE A 131 28.43 4.26 33.44
CA PHE A 131 27.63 3.06 33.17
C PHE A 131 28.49 1.80 33.36
N ARG A 132 28.13 0.98 34.34
CA ARG A 132 28.76 -0.32 34.59
C ARG A 132 27.80 -1.44 34.19
N PRO A 133 28.29 -2.50 33.53
CA PRO A 133 27.44 -3.60 33.08
C PRO A 133 26.68 -4.22 34.25
N THR A 134 25.43 -4.62 34.02
CA THR A 134 24.70 -5.47 34.96
C THR A 134 25.23 -6.92 34.87
N THR A 135 24.88 -7.77 35.84
CA THR A 135 25.37 -9.16 35.88
C THR A 135 25.03 -9.92 34.60
N ASP A 136 23.78 -9.81 34.13
CA ASP A 136 23.26 -10.55 32.98
C ASP A 136 23.10 -9.68 31.72
N GLY A 137 23.28 -8.35 31.82
CA GLY A 137 23.00 -7.39 30.75
C GLY A 137 23.69 -7.66 29.42
N PRO A 138 25.01 -7.94 29.39
CA PRO A 138 25.70 -8.29 28.14
C PRO A 138 25.09 -9.52 27.45
N ASP A 139 24.70 -10.54 28.21
CA ASP A 139 24.10 -11.76 27.67
C ASP A 139 22.64 -11.54 27.25
N GLU A 140 21.87 -10.76 28.03
CA GLU A 140 20.49 -10.38 27.69
C GLU A 140 20.42 -9.57 26.39
N VAL A 141 21.32 -8.59 26.21
CA VAL A 141 21.39 -7.77 24.99
C VAL A 141 21.83 -8.64 23.80
N ALA A 142 22.82 -9.53 24.00
CA ALA A 142 23.21 -10.47 22.95
C ALA A 142 22.06 -11.40 22.54
N GLY A 143 21.29 -11.90 23.51
CA GLY A 143 20.09 -12.71 23.28
C GLY A 143 18.99 -11.93 22.53
N LEU A 144 18.76 -10.68 22.91
CA LEU A 144 17.80 -9.79 22.24
C LEU A 144 18.18 -9.56 20.78
N PHE A 145 19.44 -9.23 20.49
CA PHE A 145 19.89 -9.03 19.11
C PHE A 145 19.93 -10.35 18.32
N THR A 146 20.18 -11.48 18.97
CA THR A 146 20.02 -12.80 18.36
C THR A 146 18.57 -13.01 17.91
N ALA A 147 17.59 -12.69 18.77
CA ALA A 147 16.17 -12.76 18.40
C ALA A 147 15.81 -11.76 17.30
N PHE A 148 16.35 -10.54 17.36
CA PHE A 148 16.15 -9.50 16.34
C PHE A 148 16.69 -9.94 14.96
N PHE A 149 17.89 -10.52 14.89
CA PHE A 149 18.46 -11.04 13.64
C PHE A 149 17.81 -12.35 13.18
N ALA A 150 17.29 -13.15 14.10
CA ALA A 150 16.53 -14.35 13.78
C ALA A 150 15.13 -14.04 13.26
N GLY A 151 14.61 -12.83 13.52
CA GLY A 151 13.25 -12.38 13.28
C GLY A 151 12.60 -13.05 12.09
N GLU A 152 11.82 -14.11 12.35
CA GLU A 152 11.08 -14.77 11.30
C GLU A 152 10.01 -13.79 10.81
N PRO A 153 9.88 -13.58 9.48
CA PRO A 153 8.83 -12.74 8.98
C PRO A 153 7.48 -13.25 9.48
N MET A 154 6.70 -12.37 10.11
CA MET A 154 5.41 -12.75 10.66
C MET A 154 4.55 -13.31 9.54
N ARG A 155 4.16 -14.58 9.64
CA ARG A 155 3.26 -15.21 8.68
C ARG A 155 1.85 -14.70 8.90
N VAL A 156 1.50 -13.60 8.25
CA VAL A 156 0.16 -13.04 8.31
C VAL A 156 -0.81 -13.95 7.55
N SER A 157 -1.85 -14.43 8.23
CA SER A 157 -2.87 -15.31 7.64
C SER A 157 -4.30 -14.80 7.81
N SER A 158 -4.49 -13.73 8.58
CA SER A 158 -5.78 -13.07 8.77
C SER A 158 -5.90 -11.84 7.86
N PRO A 159 -7.02 -11.66 7.15
CA PRO A 159 -7.26 -10.47 6.35
C PRO A 159 -7.22 -9.17 7.17
N LYS A 160 -7.78 -9.22 8.39
CA LYS A 160 -7.80 -8.07 9.30
C LYS A 160 -6.38 -7.64 9.71
N ILE A 161 -5.55 -8.60 10.14
CA ILE A 161 -4.17 -8.32 10.53
C ILE A 161 -3.37 -7.78 9.35
N LEU A 162 -3.56 -8.36 8.15
CA LEU A 162 -2.88 -7.87 6.94
C LEU A 162 -3.29 -6.44 6.61
N ALA A 163 -4.59 -6.13 6.66
CA ALA A 163 -5.12 -4.80 6.43
C ALA A 163 -4.60 -3.77 7.44
N GLU A 164 -4.54 -4.12 8.73
CA GLU A 164 -3.99 -3.25 9.79
C GLU A 164 -2.51 -2.94 9.58
N ARG A 165 -1.71 -3.94 9.20
CA ARG A 165 -0.28 -3.77 8.89
C ARG A 165 -0.04 -2.94 7.64
N MET A 166 -0.74 -3.29 6.56
CA MET A 166 -0.71 -2.51 5.31
C MET A 166 -1.10 -1.06 5.56
N ALA A 167 -2.13 -0.82 6.37
CA ALA A 167 -2.55 0.53 6.76
C ALA A 167 -1.48 1.26 7.59
N GLY A 168 -0.77 0.55 8.48
CA GLY A 168 0.39 1.07 9.21
C GLY A 168 1.49 1.55 8.26
N ILE A 169 1.90 0.69 7.33
CA ILE A 169 2.91 1.00 6.31
C ILE A 169 2.45 2.15 5.40
N ALA A 170 1.20 2.14 4.94
CA ALA A 170 0.65 3.20 4.09
C ALA A 170 0.66 4.56 4.79
N ARG A 171 0.38 4.63 6.11
CA ARG A 171 0.49 5.89 6.86
C ARG A 171 1.92 6.38 6.97
N LEU A 172 2.87 5.47 7.25
CA LEU A 172 4.29 5.82 7.25
C LEU A 172 4.72 6.34 5.87
N LEU A 173 4.25 5.69 4.80
CA LEU A 173 4.55 6.04 3.42
C LEU A 173 3.99 7.41 3.07
N ARG A 174 2.73 7.68 3.39
CA ARG A 174 2.09 8.99 3.22
C ARG A 174 2.89 10.09 3.93
N ASP A 175 3.20 9.88 5.21
CA ASP A 175 3.89 10.89 6.02
C ASP A 175 5.30 11.15 5.47
N LEU A 176 6.01 10.08 5.06
CA LEU A 176 7.32 10.15 4.43
C LEU A 176 7.28 10.90 3.09
N ILE A 177 6.28 10.64 2.25
CA ILE A 177 6.10 11.34 0.97
C ILE A 177 5.78 12.81 1.21
N ALA A 178 4.86 13.13 2.11
CA ALA A 178 4.48 14.51 2.41
C ALA A 178 5.69 15.34 2.87
N GLU A 179 6.52 14.75 3.73
CA GLU A 179 7.69 15.43 4.25
C GLU A 179 8.84 15.50 3.22
N THR A 180 9.02 14.44 2.44
CA THR A 180 10.01 14.41 1.35
C THR A 180 9.64 15.43 0.27
N PHE A 181 8.36 15.53 -0.08
CA PHE A 181 7.82 16.52 -1.01
C PHE A 181 8.08 17.94 -0.49
N GLY A 182 7.77 18.24 0.77
CA GLY A 182 7.95 19.58 1.33
C GLY A 182 9.41 20.07 1.42
N ARG A 183 10.39 19.16 1.43
CA ARG A 183 11.83 19.49 1.49
C ARG A 183 12.54 19.36 0.14
N GLU A 184 11.94 18.67 -0.81
CA GLU A 184 12.49 18.51 -2.16
C GLU A 184 12.44 19.84 -2.92
N ALA A 185 13.45 20.11 -3.77
CA ALA A 185 13.39 21.25 -4.66
C ALA A 185 12.20 21.11 -5.64
N GLU A 186 11.61 22.22 -6.07
CA GLU A 186 10.39 22.22 -6.92
C GLU A 186 10.54 21.47 -8.26
N GLN A 187 11.76 21.15 -8.70
CA GLN A 187 12.05 20.37 -9.91
C GLN A 187 12.40 18.91 -9.62
N GLY A 188 12.20 18.45 -8.39
CA GLY A 188 12.52 17.10 -7.98
C GLY A 188 11.51 16.05 -8.50
N PRO A 189 11.86 14.76 -8.38
CA PRO A 189 11.03 13.66 -8.87
C PRO A 189 9.59 13.67 -8.33
N LEU A 190 9.38 13.95 -7.03
CA LEU A 190 8.04 13.93 -6.45
C LEU A 190 7.19 15.11 -6.93
N HIS A 191 7.77 16.29 -7.13
CA HIS A 191 7.08 17.42 -7.75
C HIS A 191 6.67 17.13 -9.20
N GLY A 192 7.54 16.49 -9.98
CA GLY A 192 7.20 16.06 -11.34
C GLY A 192 6.05 15.04 -11.38
N GLN A 193 6.04 14.10 -10.43
CA GLN A 193 4.94 13.14 -10.27
C GLN A 193 3.64 13.83 -9.85
N TYR A 194 3.70 14.74 -8.89
CA TYR A 194 2.54 15.53 -8.45
C TYR A 194 1.89 16.28 -9.62
N GLU A 195 2.68 17.00 -10.42
CA GLU A 195 2.17 17.73 -11.60
C GLU A 195 1.56 16.79 -12.65
N ALA A 196 2.15 15.61 -12.85
CA ALA A 196 1.60 14.61 -13.76
C ALA A 196 0.22 14.10 -13.27
N PHE A 197 0.09 13.80 -11.97
CA PHE A 197 -1.18 13.39 -11.37
C PHE A 197 -2.22 14.51 -11.43
N LYS A 198 -1.83 15.75 -11.16
CA LYS A 198 -2.71 16.91 -11.23
C LYS A 198 -3.25 17.14 -12.64
N ARG A 199 -2.40 16.99 -13.66
CA ARG A 199 -2.79 17.16 -15.06
C ARG A 199 -3.69 16.04 -15.59
N VAL A 200 -3.42 14.80 -15.21
CA VAL A 200 -4.05 13.61 -15.82
C VAL A 200 -5.27 13.13 -15.04
N LEU A 201 -5.29 13.29 -13.72
CA LEU A 201 -6.28 12.64 -12.86
C LEU A 201 -7.18 13.63 -12.11
N LEU A 202 -6.57 14.55 -11.34
CA LEU A 202 -7.28 15.42 -10.40
C LEU A 202 -6.74 16.84 -10.49
N HIS A 203 -7.43 17.72 -11.22
CA HIS A 203 -6.98 19.10 -11.41
C HIS A 203 -6.83 19.88 -10.09
N ASP A 204 -7.70 19.61 -9.12
CA ASP A 204 -7.72 20.27 -7.81
C ASP A 204 -6.96 19.48 -6.74
N LEU A 205 -5.92 18.73 -7.13
CA LEU A 205 -5.08 17.97 -6.22
C LEU A 205 -4.16 18.90 -5.41
N GLU A 206 -4.17 18.74 -4.09
CA GLU A 206 -3.28 19.42 -3.15
C GLU A 206 -2.16 18.48 -2.66
N PRO A 207 -1.02 19.00 -2.18
CA PRO A 207 0.12 18.16 -1.77
C PRO A 207 -0.19 17.09 -0.70
N PRO A 208 -1.02 17.34 0.34
CA PRO A 208 -1.41 16.30 1.29
C PRO A 208 -2.23 15.19 0.64
N ASP A 209 -3.14 15.55 -0.28
CA ASP A 209 -3.97 14.60 -1.02
C ASP A 209 -3.14 13.78 -2.00
N PHE A 210 -2.08 14.38 -2.56
CA PHE A 210 -1.10 13.67 -3.39
C PHE A 210 -0.37 12.59 -2.59
N ALA A 211 0.18 12.92 -1.43
CA ALA A 211 0.87 11.96 -0.58
C ALA A 211 -0.06 10.80 -0.16
N ASP A 212 -1.31 11.12 0.19
CA ASP A 212 -2.33 10.15 0.56
C ASP A 212 -2.69 9.21 -0.61
N MET A 213 -2.98 9.78 -1.78
CA MET A 213 -3.29 9.03 -2.99
C MET A 213 -2.12 8.14 -3.42
N TYR A 214 -0.89 8.65 -3.32
CA TYR A 214 0.32 7.91 -3.65
C TYR A 214 0.46 6.68 -2.76
N ALA A 215 0.37 6.87 -1.44
CA ALA A 215 0.50 5.79 -0.48
C ALA A 215 -0.58 4.71 -0.67
N GLN A 216 -1.83 5.11 -0.86
CA GLN A 216 -2.92 4.17 -1.14
C GLN A 216 -2.72 3.41 -2.45
N THR A 217 -2.29 4.11 -3.50
CA THR A 217 -2.12 3.51 -4.83
C THR A 217 -1.03 2.46 -4.82
N ILE A 218 0.13 2.74 -4.21
CA ILE A 218 1.19 1.75 -4.00
C ILE A 218 0.65 0.59 -3.17
N CYS A 219 0.05 0.89 -2.02
CA CYS A 219 -0.32 -0.14 -1.06
C CYS A 219 -1.31 -1.14 -1.64
N TYR A 220 -2.40 -0.61 -2.22
CA TYR A 220 -3.45 -1.45 -2.76
C TYR A 220 -3.07 -2.09 -4.10
N GLY A 221 -2.33 -1.41 -4.97
CA GLY A 221 -1.93 -2.03 -6.24
C GLY A 221 -0.86 -3.11 -6.06
N LEU A 222 0.03 -3.01 -5.07
CA LEU A 222 0.93 -4.11 -4.69
C LEU A 222 0.14 -5.32 -4.16
N PHE A 223 -0.89 -5.08 -3.35
CA PHE A 223 -1.79 -6.13 -2.90
C PHE A 223 -2.57 -6.79 -4.05
N ALA A 224 -3.12 -6.00 -4.97
CA ALA A 224 -3.81 -6.50 -6.16
C ALA A 224 -2.87 -7.33 -7.05
N ALA A 225 -1.65 -6.84 -7.29
CA ALA A 225 -0.60 -7.58 -7.99
C ALA A 225 -0.28 -8.93 -7.31
N ARG A 226 -0.21 -8.94 -5.97
CA ARG A 226 0.02 -10.16 -5.19
C ARG A 226 -1.14 -11.16 -5.26
N CYS A 227 -2.39 -10.68 -5.30
CA CYS A 227 -3.57 -11.52 -5.47
C CYS A 227 -3.59 -12.19 -6.85
N HIS A 228 -3.20 -11.47 -7.90
CA HIS A 228 -3.18 -11.99 -9.26
C HIS A 228 -2.20 -13.16 -9.45
N ILE A 229 -1.09 -13.20 -8.70
CA ILE A 229 -0.19 -14.38 -8.69
C ILE A 229 -0.93 -15.64 -8.20
N SER A 230 -1.78 -15.49 -7.18
CA SER A 230 -2.51 -16.61 -6.58
C SER A 230 -3.64 -17.11 -7.48
N ASP A 231 -4.27 -16.25 -8.27
CA ASP A 231 -5.28 -16.65 -9.25
C ASP A 231 -4.70 -17.57 -10.35
N GLN A 232 -3.48 -17.28 -10.80
CA GLN A 232 -2.78 -18.14 -11.79
C GLN A 232 -2.41 -19.52 -11.26
N ALA A 233 -2.27 -19.67 -9.94
CA ALA A 233 -1.99 -20.96 -9.31
C ALA A 233 -3.26 -21.80 -9.06
N ALA A 234 -4.43 -21.16 -8.92
CA ALA A 234 -5.69 -21.81 -8.59
C ALA A 234 -6.49 -22.27 -9.83
N TRP A 235 -6.40 -21.56 -10.95
CA TRP A 235 -7.20 -21.83 -12.15
C TRP A 235 -6.45 -22.54 -13.29
N GLY A 236 -5.22 -22.99 -13.04
CA GLY A 236 -4.30 -23.49 -14.08
C GLY A 236 -3.64 -22.34 -14.86
N PRO A 237 -2.66 -22.63 -15.74
CA PRO A 237 -2.11 -21.61 -16.63
C PRO A 237 -3.27 -21.04 -17.46
N ASP A 238 -3.53 -19.75 -17.30
CA ASP A 238 -4.51 -19.03 -18.10
C ASP A 238 -4.17 -19.24 -19.59
N GLU A 239 -5.09 -19.83 -20.36
CA GLU A 239 -4.89 -20.03 -21.81
C GLU A 239 -4.76 -18.70 -22.57
N HIS A 240 -5.20 -17.60 -21.94
CA HIS A 240 -5.00 -16.22 -22.39
C HIS A 240 -3.87 -15.49 -21.64
N ALA A 241 -3.02 -16.18 -20.87
CA ALA A 241 -1.87 -15.59 -20.16
C ALA A 241 -0.93 -14.84 -21.12
N ALA A 242 -0.80 -15.30 -22.36
CA ALA A 242 -0.06 -14.61 -23.42
C ALA A 242 -0.71 -13.26 -23.83
N PHE A 243 -2.05 -13.20 -23.82
CA PHE A 243 -2.81 -11.96 -24.03
C PHE A 243 -2.61 -10.98 -22.87
N HIS A 244 -2.62 -11.48 -21.62
CA HIS A 244 -2.42 -10.69 -20.40
C HIS A 244 -0.94 -10.41 -20.04
N GLY A 245 0.01 -11.05 -20.73
CA GLY A 245 1.45 -10.82 -20.66
C GLY A 245 2.10 -11.21 -19.33
N VAL A 246 1.72 -12.35 -18.78
CA VAL A 246 2.37 -12.89 -17.58
C VAL A 246 3.25 -14.08 -17.98
N ASP A 247 4.56 -13.95 -17.73
CA ASP A 247 5.52 -15.03 -18.00
C ASP A 247 5.33 -16.21 -17.05
N ALA A 248 5.55 -17.43 -17.58
CA ALA A 248 5.17 -18.73 -17.03
C ALA A 248 5.98 -19.23 -15.80
N GLY A 249 6.18 -18.39 -14.78
CA GLY A 249 6.72 -18.88 -13.51
C GLY A 249 6.45 -17.94 -12.34
N PRO A 250 6.17 -18.46 -11.12
CA PRO A 250 6.13 -17.67 -9.90
C PRO A 250 7.56 -17.27 -9.55
N GLY A 251 8.10 -16.28 -10.28
CA GLY A 251 9.26 -15.57 -9.80
C GLY A 251 8.87 -14.72 -8.61
N GLU A 252 9.75 -14.65 -7.64
CA GLU A 252 9.63 -13.92 -6.37
C GLU A 252 8.83 -12.61 -6.49
N PHE A 253 7.87 -12.37 -5.58
CA PHE A 253 7.11 -11.13 -5.57
C PHE A 253 8.02 -9.97 -5.16
N THR A 254 8.45 -9.16 -6.13
CA THR A 254 9.26 -7.96 -5.92
C THR A 254 8.51 -6.71 -6.39
N ARG A 255 8.98 -5.56 -5.93
CA ARG A 255 8.46 -4.25 -6.30
C ARG A 255 8.50 -4.03 -7.82
N GLU A 256 9.62 -4.35 -8.46
CA GLU A 256 9.84 -4.19 -9.91
C GLU A 256 8.92 -5.09 -10.74
N ARG A 257 8.57 -6.27 -10.21
CA ARG A 257 7.67 -7.21 -10.88
C ARG A 257 6.19 -6.84 -10.71
N ALA A 258 5.83 -6.12 -9.66
CA ALA A 258 4.44 -5.83 -9.35
C ALA A 258 3.69 -5.11 -10.48
N GLY A 259 4.34 -4.17 -11.17
CA GLY A 259 3.74 -3.49 -12.32
C GLY A 259 3.42 -4.42 -13.51
N TRP A 260 4.17 -5.51 -13.67
CA TRP A 260 3.93 -6.52 -14.70
C TRP A 260 2.81 -7.50 -14.35
N LEU A 261 2.54 -7.66 -13.05
CA LEU A 261 1.47 -8.51 -12.51
C LEU A 261 0.09 -7.84 -12.54
N LEU A 262 0.00 -6.55 -12.88
CA LEU A 262 -1.26 -5.85 -13.05
C LEU A 262 -1.88 -6.11 -14.45
N PRO A 263 -3.20 -6.30 -14.57
CA PRO A 263 -3.86 -6.55 -15.85
C PRO A 263 -3.57 -5.49 -16.93
N LYS A 264 -3.22 -5.92 -18.16
CA LYS A 264 -3.01 -5.01 -19.31
C LYS A 264 -4.25 -4.18 -19.68
N THR A 265 -5.44 -4.63 -19.28
CA THR A 265 -6.71 -3.94 -19.47
C THR A 265 -6.79 -2.62 -18.69
N ASN A 266 -5.85 -2.36 -17.78
CA ASN A 266 -5.71 -1.08 -17.10
C ASN A 266 -4.34 -0.43 -17.36
N PRO A 267 -4.11 0.16 -18.57
CA PRO A 267 -2.86 0.82 -18.92
C PRO A 267 -2.51 1.98 -17.97
N PHE A 268 -3.52 2.65 -17.43
CA PHE A 268 -3.36 3.74 -16.48
C PHE A 268 -2.69 3.27 -15.18
N LEU A 269 -3.23 2.22 -14.54
CA LEU A 269 -2.63 1.65 -13.33
C LEU A 269 -1.22 1.12 -13.59
N ARG A 270 -0.95 0.47 -14.73
CA ARG A 270 0.40 -0.01 -15.08
C ARG A 270 1.39 1.14 -15.26
N ASN A 271 0.98 2.22 -15.92
CA ASN A 271 1.84 3.39 -16.11
C ASN A 271 2.16 4.09 -14.78
N ILE A 272 1.15 4.25 -13.92
CA ILE A 272 1.36 4.79 -12.57
C ILE A 272 2.30 3.89 -11.77
N PHE A 273 2.06 2.58 -11.74
CA PHE A 273 2.93 1.62 -11.04
C PHE A 273 4.37 1.61 -11.57
N GLY A 274 4.56 1.77 -12.88
CA GLY A 274 5.88 1.92 -13.48
C GLY A 274 6.64 3.16 -12.97
N GLN A 275 5.92 4.25 -12.64
CA GLN A 275 6.52 5.48 -12.11
C GLN A 275 6.75 5.43 -10.59
N ILE A 276 5.82 4.83 -9.84
CA ILE A 276 5.83 4.89 -8.37
C ILE A 276 6.41 3.65 -7.69
N ALA A 277 6.54 2.54 -8.42
CA ALA A 277 7.14 1.30 -7.95
C ALA A 277 8.20 0.76 -8.92
N GLY A 278 8.53 1.48 -9.99
CA GLY A 278 9.56 1.08 -10.95
C GLY A 278 10.97 1.57 -10.61
N PRO A 279 11.88 1.54 -11.58
CA PRO A 279 13.27 2.00 -11.42
C PRO A 279 13.40 3.49 -11.08
N GLU A 280 12.40 4.29 -11.46
CA GLU A 280 12.37 5.75 -11.25
C GLU A 280 11.86 6.17 -9.87
N MET A 281 11.60 5.21 -8.97
CA MET A 281 11.11 5.48 -7.64
C MET A 281 12.20 6.10 -6.77
N ASP A 282 11.81 7.03 -5.91
CA ASP A 282 12.74 7.70 -5.00
C ASP A 282 13.33 6.74 -3.95
N ASP A 283 14.65 6.63 -3.89
CA ASP A 283 15.39 5.80 -2.93
C ASP A 283 15.07 6.12 -1.46
N ARG A 284 14.63 7.36 -1.17
CA ARG A 284 14.23 7.78 0.19
C ARG A 284 12.95 7.09 0.65
N VAL A 285 12.10 6.70 -0.30
CA VAL A 285 10.80 6.06 -0.06
C VAL A 285 10.86 4.55 -0.30
N ALA A 286 11.86 4.09 -1.06
CA ALA A 286 11.97 2.72 -1.54
C ALA A 286 11.92 1.63 -0.47
N TRP A 287 12.67 1.84 0.60
CA TRP A 287 12.80 0.86 1.68
C TRP A 287 11.45 0.46 2.30
N LEU A 288 10.54 1.42 2.44
CA LEU A 288 9.23 1.17 3.05
C LEU A 288 8.27 0.46 2.08
N VAL A 289 8.44 0.70 0.78
CA VAL A 289 7.74 -0.05 -0.27
C VAL A 289 8.24 -1.49 -0.32
N ASP A 290 9.55 -1.70 -0.16
CA ASP A 290 10.13 -3.04 -0.10
C ASP A 290 9.67 -3.82 1.15
N ASP A 291 9.48 -3.14 2.29
CA ASP A 291 8.85 -3.71 3.48
C ASP A 291 7.41 -4.17 3.23
N LEU A 292 6.62 -3.35 2.55
CA LEU A 292 5.27 -3.74 2.14
C LEU A 292 5.29 -4.97 1.22
N VAL A 293 6.24 -5.02 0.28
CA VAL A 293 6.44 -6.19 -0.59
C VAL A 293 6.81 -7.42 0.23
N ALA A 294 7.68 -7.29 1.24
CA ALA A 294 8.05 -8.38 2.14
C ALA A 294 6.84 -8.86 2.95
N LEU A 295 6.03 -7.96 3.51
CA LEU A 295 4.79 -8.29 4.21
C LEU A 295 3.85 -9.11 3.32
N LEU A 296 3.59 -8.65 2.09
CA LEU A 296 2.74 -9.32 1.12
C LEU A 296 3.31 -10.65 0.62
N ARG A 297 4.65 -10.76 0.52
CA ARG A 297 5.33 -12.02 0.16
C ARG A 297 5.14 -13.08 1.24
N ASN A 298 5.20 -12.68 2.51
CA ASN A 298 5.09 -13.57 3.67
C ASN A 298 3.63 -13.85 4.10
N ALA A 299 2.68 -13.10 3.56
CA ALA A 299 1.25 -13.34 3.77
C ALA A 299 0.79 -14.67 3.13
N GLN A 300 0.04 -15.47 3.90
CA GLN A 300 -0.65 -16.67 3.44
C GLN A 300 -1.90 -16.27 2.66
N MET A 301 -1.70 -15.83 1.41
CA MET A 301 -2.77 -15.28 0.57
C MET A 301 -3.90 -16.27 0.32
N ASP A 302 -3.61 -17.57 0.30
CA ASP A 302 -4.62 -18.62 0.24
C ASP A 302 -5.58 -18.59 1.45
N ARG A 303 -5.12 -18.20 2.65
CA ARG A 303 -5.97 -18.04 3.83
C ARG A 303 -6.63 -16.68 3.88
N VAL A 304 -5.87 -15.63 3.58
CA VAL A 304 -6.37 -14.25 3.51
C VAL A 304 -7.53 -14.14 2.50
N LEU A 305 -7.42 -14.79 1.34
CA LEU A 305 -8.46 -14.73 0.31
C LEU A 305 -9.61 -15.72 0.58
N ARG A 306 -9.37 -16.80 1.33
CA ARG A 306 -10.40 -17.80 1.68
C ARG A 306 -11.54 -17.23 2.52
N ASP A 307 -11.23 -16.36 3.48
CA ASP A 307 -12.25 -15.76 4.36
C ASP A 307 -13.27 -14.91 3.59
N PHE A 308 -12.90 -14.38 2.42
CA PHE A 308 -13.81 -13.65 1.53
C PHE A 308 -14.69 -14.57 0.67
N GLY A 309 -14.43 -15.88 0.66
CA GLY A 309 -15.15 -16.87 -0.15
C GLY A 309 -16.20 -17.71 0.60
N HIS A 310 -16.29 -17.62 1.93
CA HIS A 310 -17.02 -18.61 2.75
C HIS A 310 -18.35 -18.17 3.40
N ALA A 311 -18.82 -16.93 3.23
CA ALA A 311 -20.24 -16.65 3.46
C ALA A 311 -21.05 -17.10 2.22
N GLN A 312 -22.38 -17.11 2.26
CA GLN A 312 -23.29 -17.40 1.13
C GLN A 312 -23.08 -16.49 -0.12
N GLN A 313 -22.02 -15.67 -0.11
CA GLN A 313 -21.46 -14.70 -1.04
C GLN A 313 -20.16 -15.23 -1.71
N ALA A 314 -20.10 -16.51 -2.07
CA ALA A 314 -18.96 -17.12 -2.80
C ALA A 314 -18.75 -16.56 -4.24
N ARG A 315 -19.14 -15.30 -4.51
CA ARG A 315 -19.32 -14.73 -5.85
C ARG A 315 -18.84 -13.28 -5.98
N THR A 316 -18.10 -12.77 -5.01
CA THR A 316 -17.53 -11.43 -5.02
C THR A 316 -16.01 -11.47 -5.00
N ASP A 317 -15.38 -10.60 -5.78
CA ASP A 317 -13.93 -10.47 -5.86
C ASP A 317 -13.31 -10.21 -4.46
N PRO A 318 -12.51 -11.14 -3.91
CA PRO A 318 -11.84 -10.99 -2.62
C PRO A 318 -10.99 -9.73 -2.50
N VAL A 319 -10.47 -9.24 -3.64
CA VAL A 319 -9.63 -8.03 -3.70
C VAL A 319 -10.44 -6.79 -3.32
N VAL A 320 -11.69 -6.73 -3.78
CA VAL A 320 -12.61 -5.60 -3.51
C VAL A 320 -13.03 -5.55 -2.04
N HIS A 321 -13.34 -6.69 -1.42
CA HIS A 321 -13.69 -6.74 0.00
C HIS A 321 -12.50 -6.42 0.91
N PHE A 322 -11.30 -6.84 0.51
CA PHE A 322 -10.10 -6.48 1.24
C PHE A 322 -9.86 -4.97 1.22
N TYR A 323 -10.16 -4.27 0.11
CA TYR A 323 -10.04 -2.81 0.03
C TYR A 323 -10.85 -2.09 1.11
N GLU A 324 -12.06 -2.57 1.40
CA GLU A 324 -12.89 -2.02 2.48
C GLU A 324 -12.23 -2.21 3.84
N THR A 325 -11.71 -3.42 4.10
CA THR A 325 -11.02 -3.75 5.35
C THR A 325 -9.76 -2.90 5.53
N PHE A 326 -8.99 -2.72 4.45
CA PHE A 326 -7.82 -1.85 4.39
C PHE A 326 -8.19 -0.38 4.64
N LEU A 327 -9.17 0.17 3.92
CA LEU A 327 -9.58 1.56 4.08
C LEU A 327 -10.10 1.84 5.49
N ALA A 328 -10.87 0.91 6.07
CA ALA A 328 -11.32 1.02 7.45
C ALA A 328 -10.14 1.06 8.44
N ALA A 329 -9.08 0.30 8.18
CA ALA A 329 -7.87 0.34 9.01
C ALA A 329 -6.99 1.57 8.73
N TYR A 330 -6.97 2.08 7.49
CA TYR A 330 -6.11 3.16 7.02
C TYR A 330 -6.65 4.55 7.38
N ASP A 331 -7.86 4.86 6.92
CA ASP A 331 -8.57 6.12 7.17
C ASP A 331 -10.10 5.89 7.17
N PRO A 332 -10.71 5.71 8.36
CA PRO A 332 -12.16 5.54 8.49
C PRO A 332 -12.97 6.71 7.94
N ARG A 333 -12.47 7.95 8.04
CA ARG A 333 -13.19 9.14 7.57
C ARG A 333 -13.18 9.20 6.05
N LEU A 334 -12.05 8.86 5.45
CA LEU A 334 -11.93 8.75 3.99
C LEU A 334 -12.83 7.65 3.43
N ARG A 335 -12.97 6.53 4.15
CA ARG A 335 -13.91 5.46 3.80
C ARG A 335 -15.36 5.98 3.75
N GLU A 336 -15.76 6.75 4.76
CA GLU A 336 -17.10 7.36 4.83
C GLU A 336 -17.30 8.41 3.73
N SER A 337 -16.34 9.32 3.54
CA SER A 337 -16.45 10.44 2.60
C SER A 337 -16.39 10.02 1.13
N ARG A 338 -15.57 9.02 0.80
CA ARG A 338 -15.52 8.43 -0.55
C ARG A 338 -16.70 7.48 -0.82
N GLY A 339 -17.56 7.25 0.16
CA GLY A 339 -18.74 6.40 0.00
C GLY A 339 -18.39 4.98 -0.43
N VAL A 340 -17.22 4.48 -0.02
CA VAL A 340 -16.77 3.11 -0.35
C VAL A 340 -17.55 2.15 0.54
N TYR A 341 -18.82 1.98 0.19
CA TYR A 341 -19.74 1.05 0.79
C TYR A 341 -20.07 0.00 -0.26
N TYR A 342 -19.79 -1.26 0.07
CA TYR A 342 -20.26 -2.36 -0.74
C TYR A 342 -21.79 -2.33 -0.75
N THR A 343 -22.39 -2.02 -1.89
CA THR A 343 -23.85 -2.09 -2.05
C THR A 343 -24.23 -3.57 -1.99
N PRO A 344 -25.06 -4.01 -1.03
CA PRO A 344 -25.35 -5.43 -0.83
C PRO A 344 -25.88 -6.09 -2.13
N GLU A 345 -25.34 -7.25 -2.49
CA GLU A 345 -25.73 -7.99 -3.71
C GLU A 345 -27.26 -8.15 -3.86
N PRO A 346 -28.05 -8.46 -2.79
CA PRO A 346 -29.49 -8.56 -2.92
C PRO A 346 -30.16 -7.28 -3.42
N VAL A 347 -29.64 -6.11 -2.99
CA VAL A 347 -30.14 -4.79 -3.39
C VAL A 347 -29.78 -4.53 -4.85
N VAL A 348 -28.51 -4.72 -5.22
CA VAL A 348 -28.04 -4.54 -6.61
C VAL A 348 -28.83 -5.44 -7.55
N SER A 349 -28.93 -6.73 -7.23
CA SER A 349 -29.65 -7.71 -8.04
C SER A 349 -31.13 -7.39 -8.14
N TYR A 350 -31.77 -6.92 -7.06
CA TYR A 350 -33.16 -6.47 -7.11
C TYR A 350 -33.34 -5.29 -8.08
N ILE A 351 -32.48 -4.27 -7.98
CA ILE A 351 -32.54 -3.08 -8.85
C ILE A 351 -32.32 -3.47 -10.31
N VAL A 352 -31.26 -4.22 -10.61
CA VAL A 352 -30.93 -4.62 -12.00
C VAL A 352 -32.05 -5.46 -12.62
N ARG A 353 -32.59 -6.44 -11.89
CA ARG A 353 -33.74 -7.24 -12.37
C ARG A 353 -35.00 -6.39 -12.56
N SER A 354 -35.23 -5.41 -11.69
CA SER A 354 -36.38 -4.51 -11.79
C SER A 354 -36.27 -3.60 -13.00
N VAL A 355 -35.07 -3.07 -13.29
CA VAL A 355 -34.81 -2.29 -14.50
C VAL A 355 -35.00 -3.15 -15.75
N ASP A 356 -34.45 -4.37 -15.79
CA ASP A 356 -34.65 -5.31 -16.90
C ASP A 356 -36.14 -5.61 -17.16
N TRP A 357 -36.91 -5.81 -16.09
CA TRP A 357 -38.35 -6.01 -16.17
C TRP A 357 -39.08 -4.77 -16.69
N LEU A 358 -38.76 -3.57 -16.19
CA LEU A 358 -39.37 -2.32 -16.63
C LEU A 358 -39.12 -2.07 -18.12
N LEU A 359 -37.89 -2.24 -18.60
CA LEU A 359 -37.52 -2.07 -20.01
C LEU A 359 -38.40 -2.93 -20.93
N ARG A 360 -38.70 -4.15 -20.50
CA ARG A 360 -39.57 -5.08 -21.24
C ARG A 360 -41.03 -4.70 -21.18
N GLU A 361 -41.58 -4.59 -19.97
CA GLU A 361 -43.03 -4.53 -19.78
C GLU A 361 -43.59 -3.11 -19.96
N LYS A 362 -42.76 -2.07 -19.75
CA LYS A 362 -43.19 -0.67 -19.84
C LYS A 362 -42.64 0.07 -21.04
N PHE A 363 -41.43 -0.29 -21.51
CA PHE A 363 -40.79 0.39 -22.63
C PHE A 363 -40.77 -0.43 -23.93
N GLY A 364 -41.29 -1.67 -23.91
CA GLY A 364 -41.42 -2.52 -25.09
C GLY A 364 -40.11 -3.07 -25.65
N LEU A 365 -39.01 -2.98 -24.88
CA LEU A 365 -37.70 -3.52 -25.25
C LEU A 365 -37.65 -5.00 -24.85
N ARG A 366 -38.01 -5.91 -25.76
CA ARG A 366 -38.22 -7.33 -25.46
C ARG A 366 -37.00 -8.03 -24.86
N ARG A 367 -35.80 -7.58 -25.22
CA ARG A 367 -34.53 -8.10 -24.69
C ARG A 367 -34.05 -7.39 -23.41
N GLY A 368 -34.82 -6.41 -22.92
CA GLY A 368 -34.54 -5.69 -21.68
C GLY A 368 -33.18 -5.01 -21.70
N LEU A 369 -32.31 -5.33 -20.75
CA LEU A 369 -30.94 -4.81 -20.67
C LEU A 369 -30.06 -5.22 -21.86
N ALA A 370 -30.41 -6.31 -22.58
CA ALA A 370 -29.68 -6.79 -23.75
C ALA A 370 -30.25 -6.24 -25.08
N GLU A 371 -30.97 -5.12 -25.05
CA GLU A 371 -31.55 -4.53 -26.24
C GLU A 371 -30.48 -3.95 -27.17
N GLU A 372 -30.43 -4.44 -28.40
CA GLU A 372 -29.45 -4.04 -29.41
C GLU A 372 -29.99 -3.00 -30.38
N LYS A 373 -31.31 -2.75 -30.35
CA LYS A 373 -31.98 -1.81 -31.25
C LYS A 373 -31.33 -0.43 -31.21
N LYS A 374 -31.09 0.12 -32.40
CA LYS A 374 -30.58 1.48 -32.59
C LYS A 374 -31.70 2.46 -32.96
N ILE A 375 -31.50 3.72 -32.59
CA ILE A 375 -32.29 4.87 -33.04
C ILE A 375 -31.36 5.88 -33.70
N THR A 376 -31.89 6.61 -34.67
CA THR A 376 -31.18 7.70 -35.32
C THR A 376 -31.48 9.01 -34.61
N ILE A 377 -30.44 9.73 -34.22
CA ILE A 377 -30.53 11.04 -33.56
C ILE A 377 -29.90 12.12 -34.43
N ARG A 378 -30.50 13.31 -34.39
CA ARG A 378 -29.94 14.56 -34.90
C ARG A 378 -29.34 15.35 -33.73
N ILE A 379 -28.15 15.90 -33.95
CA ILE A 379 -27.46 16.78 -33.00
C ILE A 379 -27.33 18.16 -33.64
N ASP A 380 -27.96 19.14 -33.00
CA ASP A 380 -27.85 20.56 -33.36
C ASP A 380 -26.97 21.29 -32.34
N VAL A 381 -26.01 22.06 -32.81
CA VAL A 381 -25.10 22.86 -31.96
C VAL A 381 -25.36 24.34 -32.22
N ASP A 382 -25.91 25.03 -31.23
CA ASP A 382 -26.12 26.48 -31.29
C ASP A 382 -25.51 27.15 -30.05
N GLN A 383 -24.62 28.13 -30.25
CA GLN A 383 -23.98 28.95 -29.21
C GLN A 383 -23.58 28.16 -27.92
N LYS A 384 -22.92 27.01 -28.10
CA LYS A 384 -22.47 26.05 -27.04
C LYS A 384 -23.55 25.17 -26.40
N LYS A 385 -24.82 25.25 -26.80
CA LYS A 385 -25.86 24.27 -26.44
C LYS A 385 -25.96 23.18 -27.50
N ARG A 386 -25.92 21.92 -27.04
CA ARG A 386 -26.19 20.72 -27.85
C ARG A 386 -27.62 20.26 -27.62
N THR A 387 -28.41 20.16 -28.69
CA THR A 387 -29.76 19.59 -28.65
C THR A 387 -29.76 18.26 -29.38
N ILE A 388 -30.30 17.22 -28.73
CA ILE A 388 -30.36 15.85 -29.27
C ILE A 388 -31.82 15.48 -29.52
N THR A 389 -32.16 15.17 -30.76
CA THR A 389 -33.55 14.85 -31.15
C THR A 389 -33.60 13.54 -31.92
N PRO A 390 -34.41 12.54 -31.51
CA PRO A 390 -34.66 11.35 -32.32
C PRO A 390 -35.34 11.72 -33.64
N ILE A 391 -34.85 11.19 -34.76
CA ILE A 391 -35.41 11.44 -36.09
C ILE A 391 -35.76 10.16 -36.82
N SER A 392 -36.79 10.23 -37.67
CA SER A 392 -37.16 9.11 -38.54
C SER A 392 -36.18 8.94 -39.70
N ALA A 393 -36.11 7.74 -40.28
CA ALA A 393 -35.27 7.45 -41.45
C ALA A 393 -35.51 8.42 -42.63
N ARG A 394 -36.75 8.89 -42.81
CA ARG A 394 -37.11 9.87 -43.86
C ARG A 394 -36.56 11.27 -43.59
N ALA A 395 -36.38 11.63 -42.32
CA ALA A 395 -35.86 12.94 -41.91
C ALA A 395 -34.33 13.00 -41.92
N VAL A 396 -33.63 11.87 -42.02
CA VAL A 396 -32.15 11.79 -42.03
C VAL A 396 -31.55 12.56 -43.20
N GLN A 397 -32.05 12.38 -44.42
CA GLN A 397 -31.54 13.10 -45.60
C GLN A 397 -31.71 14.61 -45.46
N LYS A 398 -32.88 15.05 -44.95
CA LYS A 398 -33.15 16.47 -44.69
C LYS A 398 -32.23 17.04 -43.62
N ALA A 399 -32.05 16.35 -42.50
CA ALA A 399 -31.17 16.78 -41.41
C ALA A 399 -29.71 16.92 -41.87
N ARG A 400 -29.21 15.97 -42.67
CA ARG A 400 -27.87 16.05 -43.27
C ARG A 400 -27.73 17.22 -44.26
N ALA A 401 -28.76 17.47 -45.06
CA ALA A 401 -28.77 18.60 -46.01
C ALA A 401 -28.79 19.97 -45.30
N GLU A 402 -29.39 20.04 -44.10
CA GLU A 402 -29.37 21.22 -43.22
C GLU A 402 -28.05 21.36 -42.44
N GLY A 403 -27.07 20.47 -42.66
CA GLY A 403 -25.76 20.51 -42.01
C GLY A 403 -25.75 19.98 -40.57
N ALA A 404 -26.83 19.35 -40.10
CA ALA A 404 -26.89 18.77 -38.77
C ALA A 404 -26.12 17.43 -38.69
N GLU A 405 -25.50 17.18 -37.54
CA GLU A 405 -24.84 15.90 -37.26
C GLU A 405 -25.91 14.83 -37.00
N VAL A 406 -25.76 13.66 -37.62
CA VAL A 406 -26.73 12.55 -37.50
C VAL A 406 -26.00 11.26 -37.14
N LEU A 407 -26.39 10.63 -36.03
CA LEU A 407 -25.76 9.44 -35.48
C LEU A 407 -26.79 8.33 -35.23
N ASP A 408 -26.37 7.08 -35.44
CA ASP A 408 -27.12 5.90 -35.00
C ASP A 408 -26.57 5.43 -33.64
N VAL A 409 -27.40 5.50 -32.62
CA VAL A 409 -27.04 5.15 -31.23
C VAL A 409 -27.92 4.02 -30.72
N HIS A 410 -27.43 3.24 -29.76
CA HIS A 410 -28.25 2.24 -29.09
C HIS A 410 -29.40 2.92 -28.35
N GLN A 411 -30.61 2.35 -28.48
CA GLN A 411 -31.81 2.88 -27.84
C GLN A 411 -31.74 2.73 -26.31
N CYS A 412 -31.05 1.70 -25.83
CA CYS A 412 -30.79 1.47 -24.41
C CYS A 412 -29.32 1.78 -24.12
N LEU A 413 -29.07 2.76 -23.25
CA LEU A 413 -27.75 3.11 -22.75
C LEU A 413 -27.78 3.00 -21.23
N ILE A 414 -26.76 2.37 -20.66
CA ILE A 414 -26.63 2.16 -19.22
C ILE A 414 -25.47 3.01 -18.73
N LEU A 415 -25.75 3.87 -17.76
CA LEU A 415 -24.75 4.71 -17.12
C LEU A 415 -24.87 4.51 -15.61
N ASP A 416 -23.75 4.17 -14.99
CA ASP A 416 -23.59 4.25 -13.55
C ASP A 416 -22.69 5.46 -13.25
N PRO A 417 -23.27 6.62 -12.88
CA PRO A 417 -22.50 7.84 -12.64
C PRO A 417 -21.62 7.74 -11.38
N ALA A 418 -21.91 6.79 -10.49
CA ALA A 418 -21.20 6.59 -9.23
C ALA A 418 -20.80 5.11 -9.10
N ALA A 419 -20.08 4.62 -10.11
CA ALA A 419 -19.80 3.20 -10.28
C ALA A 419 -19.11 2.55 -9.08
N GLY A 420 -18.31 3.29 -8.30
CA GLY A 420 -17.60 2.76 -7.13
C GLY A 420 -16.81 1.50 -7.51
N THR A 421 -17.16 0.37 -6.90
CA THR A 421 -16.56 -0.96 -7.19
C THR A 421 -17.08 -1.63 -8.47
N GLY A 422 -17.91 -0.93 -9.26
CA GLY A 422 -18.50 -1.42 -10.52
C GLY A 422 -19.63 -2.43 -10.35
N THR A 423 -20.19 -2.58 -9.14
CA THR A 423 -21.09 -3.69 -8.81
C THR A 423 -22.36 -3.72 -9.65
N PHE A 424 -22.95 -2.55 -9.99
CA PHE A 424 -24.13 -2.48 -10.85
C PHE A 424 -23.81 -2.91 -12.29
N LEU A 425 -22.71 -2.44 -12.86
CA LEU A 425 -22.31 -2.80 -14.22
C LEU A 425 -21.98 -4.30 -14.32
N PHE A 426 -21.30 -4.84 -13.30
CA PHE A 426 -21.03 -6.28 -13.21
C PHE A 426 -22.33 -7.10 -13.13
N GLU A 427 -23.29 -6.68 -12.30
CA GLU A 427 -24.58 -7.35 -12.20
C GLU A 427 -25.40 -7.25 -13.49
N VAL A 428 -25.34 -6.13 -14.21
CA VAL A 428 -25.95 -5.99 -15.55
C VAL A 428 -25.38 -7.02 -16.52
N ILE A 429 -24.04 -7.13 -16.61
CA ILE A 429 -23.39 -8.12 -17.47
C ILE A 429 -23.82 -9.54 -17.08
N ARG A 430 -23.86 -9.84 -15.78
CA ARG A 430 -24.28 -11.14 -15.25
C ARG A 430 -25.75 -11.44 -15.57
N GLN A 431 -26.64 -10.46 -15.43
CA GLN A 431 -28.06 -10.60 -15.74
C GLN A 431 -28.28 -10.89 -17.22
N ILE A 432 -27.53 -10.21 -18.11
CA ILE A 432 -27.54 -10.47 -19.55
C ILE A 432 -27.05 -11.89 -19.84
N HIS A 433 -25.87 -12.27 -19.34
CA HIS A 433 -25.26 -13.60 -19.55
C HIS A 433 -26.10 -14.75 -18.97
N ARG A 434 -26.89 -14.52 -17.92
CA ARG A 434 -27.78 -15.56 -17.38
C ARG A 434 -28.96 -15.87 -18.28
N ARG A 435 -29.33 -14.94 -19.15
CA ARG A 435 -30.57 -14.96 -19.89
C ARG A 435 -30.40 -15.30 -21.38
N PHE A 436 -29.22 -15.02 -21.92
CA PHE A 436 -28.80 -15.30 -23.30
C PHE A 436 -27.49 -16.08 -23.24
#